data_AF-A0A960HXW3-F1
#
_entry.id   AF-A0A960HXW3-F1
#
_cell.length_a   1.000
_cell.length_b   1.000
_cell.length_c   1.000
_cell.angle_alpha   90.00
_cell.angle_beta   90.00
_cell.angle_gamma   90.00
#
_symmetry.space_group_name_H-M   'P 1'
#
loop_
_entity.id
_entity.type
_entity.pdbx_description
1 polymer ?
#
loop_
_entity_poly.entity_id
_entity_poly.type
_entity_poly.pdbx_seq_one_letter_code
_entity_poly.pdbx_strand_id
1 'polypeptide(L)'
;MNDKLEVSSAIAQANNLVPLLAQHARQAELDRTVPAEVMSAVADTGLFSMVTPTRYGGDGLGLNDLANVTRILAHGDTAMAWTISFLILHNWLLGRFPDEVCRTVFADRPYAHTPAPLA
;
A
#
# COMPACT_ATOMS: atom_id res chain seq x y z
N MET A 1 -11.90 14.76 -5.04
CA MET A 1 -12.16 13.52 -5.81
C MET A 1 -10.79 13.12 -6.33
N ASN A 2 -10.13 12.16 -5.70
CA ASN A 2 -8.82 11.72 -6.17
C ASN A 2 -9.04 10.99 -7.50
N ASP A 3 -8.28 11.38 -8.52
CA ASP A 3 -8.26 10.64 -9.78
C ASP A 3 -7.81 9.21 -9.49
N LYS A 4 -8.50 8.25 -10.12
CA LYS A 4 -8.24 6.83 -9.95
C LYS A 4 -6.80 6.50 -10.34
N LEU A 5 -6.09 5.75 -9.50
CA LEU A 5 -4.74 5.32 -9.80
C LEU A 5 -4.75 4.28 -10.92
N GLU A 6 -4.14 4.61 -12.06
CA GLU A 6 -3.90 3.69 -13.16
C GLU A 6 -2.63 2.85 -12.92
N VAL A 7 -2.55 1.65 -13.51
CA VAL A 7 -1.41 0.73 -13.33
C VAL A 7 -0.07 1.38 -13.69
N SER A 8 -0.03 2.14 -14.78
CA SER A 8 1.17 2.87 -15.21
C SER A 8 1.61 3.92 -14.17
N SER A 9 0.64 4.59 -13.53
CA SER A 9 0.91 5.56 -12.45
C SER A 9 1.42 4.86 -11.20
N ALA A 10 0.80 3.75 -10.79
CA ALA A 10 1.26 2.95 -9.65
C ALA A 10 2.71 2.47 -9.82
N ILE A 11 3.07 2.00 -11.02
CA ILE A 11 4.44 1.63 -11.39
C ILE A 11 5.38 2.83 -11.33
N ALA A 12 4.98 3.98 -11.87
CA ALA A 12 5.80 5.20 -11.84
C ALA A 12 6.07 5.66 -10.39
N GLN A 13 5.04 5.67 -9.55
CA GLN A 13 5.17 6.03 -8.13
C GLN A 13 6.07 5.05 -7.38
N ALA A 14 5.94 3.75 -7.62
CA ALA A 14 6.84 2.75 -7.05
C ALA A 14 8.30 3.01 -7.42
N ASN A 15 8.60 3.35 -8.68
CA ASN A 15 9.96 3.70 -9.10
C ASN A 15 10.48 4.97 -8.40
N ASN A 16 9.63 5.98 -8.23
CA ASN A 16 10.00 7.22 -7.53
C ASN A 16 10.30 7.01 -6.05
N LEU A 17 9.71 6.00 -5.42
CA LEU A 17 9.94 5.65 -4.02
C LEU A 17 11.23 4.85 -3.79
N VAL A 18 11.76 4.16 -4.81
CA VAL A 18 12.97 3.31 -4.67
C VAL A 18 14.16 4.05 -4.05
N PRO A 19 14.55 5.27 -4.50
CA PRO A 19 15.66 6.00 -3.90
C PRO A 19 15.44 6.33 -2.42
N LEU A 20 14.20 6.68 -2.04
CA LEU A 20 13.84 6.97 -0.65
C LEU A 20 13.98 5.71 0.22
N LEU A 21 13.44 4.57 -0.25
CA LEU A 21 13.57 3.29 0.46
C LEU A 21 15.06 2.92 0.64
N ALA A 22 15.88 3.06 -0.40
CA ALA A 22 17.31 2.79 -0.31
C ALA A 22 18.02 3.72 0.69
N GLN A 23 17.68 5.01 0.71
CA GLN A 23 18.23 5.99 1.65
C GLN A 23 17.90 5.64 3.11
N HIS A 24 16.69 5.13 3.37
CA HIS A 24 16.21 4.83 4.72
C HIS A 24 16.48 3.39 5.19
N ALA A 25 16.93 2.49 4.31
CA ALA A 25 17.14 1.07 4.62
C ALA A 25 17.96 0.82 5.89
N ARG A 26 19.10 1.52 6.04
CA ARG A 26 19.96 1.36 7.22
C ARG A 26 19.28 1.80 8.51
N GLN A 27 18.54 2.91 8.47
CA GLN A 27 17.82 3.42 9.63
C GLN A 27 16.66 2.50 10.02
N ALA A 28 15.91 2.02 9.02
CA ALA A 28 14.81 1.08 9.20
C ALA A 28 15.27 -0.23 9.88
N GLU A 29 16.43 -0.76 9.47
CA GLU A 29 17.04 -1.95 10.08
C GLU A 29 17.38 -1.72 11.56
N LEU A 30 17.99 -0.57 11.89
CA LEU A 30 18.36 -0.22 13.28
C LEU A 30 17.13 -0.03 14.17
N ASP A 31 16.12 0.67 13.67
CA ASP A 31 14.91 0.98 14.43
C ASP A 31 13.94 -0.21 14.46
N ARG A 32 14.15 -1.22 13.59
CA ARG A 32 13.29 -2.39 13.38
C ARG A 32 11.85 -1.99 13.04
N THR A 33 11.71 -0.91 12.27
CA THR A 33 10.41 -0.39 11.84
C THR A 33 10.55 0.39 10.55
N VAL A 34 9.47 0.52 9.80
CA VAL A 34 9.43 1.40 8.63
C VAL A 34 9.39 2.85 9.12
N PRO A 35 10.32 3.74 8.71
CA PRO A 35 10.29 5.13 9.13
C PRO A 35 8.98 5.82 8.76
N ALA A 36 8.48 6.69 9.64
CA ALA A 36 7.22 7.40 9.42
C ALA A 36 7.22 8.26 8.14
N GLU A 37 8.38 8.82 7.78
CA GLU A 37 8.58 9.56 6.53
C GLU A 37 8.33 8.69 5.29
N VAL A 38 8.83 7.45 5.29
CA VAL A 38 8.58 6.47 4.21
C VAL A 38 7.09 6.14 4.15
N MET A 39 6.45 5.89 5.30
CA MET A 39 5.01 5.61 5.34
C MET A 39 4.17 6.77 4.81
N SER A 40 4.53 8.02 5.14
CA SER A 40 3.85 9.22 4.64
C SER A 40 4.06 9.36 3.12
N ALA A 41 5.30 9.22 2.64
CA ALA A 41 5.60 9.32 1.22
C ALA A 41 4.83 8.28 0.40
N VAL A 42 4.71 7.04 0.89
CA VAL A 42 3.89 6.00 0.23
C VAL A 42 2.40 6.39 0.25
N ALA A 43 1.88 6.95 1.34
CA ALA A 43 0.49 7.40 1.39
C ALA A 43 0.21 8.52 0.38
N ASP A 44 1.14 9.47 0.21
CA ASP A 44 1.02 10.57 -0.75
C ASP A 44 0.97 10.09 -2.21
N THR A 45 1.49 8.89 -2.51
CA THR A 45 1.38 8.28 -3.85
C THR A 45 0.02 7.63 -4.14
N GLY A 46 -0.81 7.41 -3.12
CA GLY A 46 -2.07 6.66 -3.23
C GLY A 46 -1.93 5.14 -3.28
N LEU A 47 -0.72 4.57 -3.20
CA LEU A 47 -0.52 3.13 -3.30
C LEU A 47 -1.25 2.29 -2.24
N PHE A 48 -1.53 2.85 -1.05
CA PHE A 48 -2.26 2.11 0.00
C PHE A 48 -3.70 1.72 -0.38
N SER A 49 -4.36 2.48 -1.26
CA SER A 49 -5.72 2.19 -1.72
C SER A 49 -5.79 1.42 -3.04
N MET A 50 -4.64 1.07 -3.63
CA MET A 50 -4.57 0.62 -5.02
C MET A 50 -5.42 -0.63 -5.30
N VAL A 51 -5.54 -1.54 -4.32
CA VAL A 51 -6.35 -2.78 -4.44
C VAL A 51 -7.67 -2.73 -3.67
N THR A 52 -7.97 -1.62 -2.99
CA THR A 52 -9.25 -1.44 -2.30
C THR A 52 -10.37 -1.35 -3.35
N PRO A 53 -11.51 -2.06 -3.16
CA PRO A 53 -12.63 -1.99 -4.11
C PRO A 53 -13.11 -0.55 -4.36
N THR A 54 -13.45 -0.25 -5.61
CA THR A 54 -13.91 1.09 -6.04
C THR A 54 -15.15 1.58 -5.30
N ARG A 55 -16.05 0.66 -4.89
CA ARG A 55 -17.25 0.99 -4.09
C ARG A 55 -16.93 1.56 -2.70
N TYR A 56 -15.70 1.41 -2.22
CA TYR A 56 -15.22 1.98 -0.95
C TYR A 56 -14.21 3.12 -1.18
N GLY A 57 -14.14 3.67 -2.40
CA GLY A 57 -13.28 4.81 -2.74
C GLY A 57 -11.83 4.47 -3.10
N GLY A 58 -11.51 3.18 -3.26
CA GLY A 58 -10.19 2.75 -3.74
C GLY A 58 -10.08 2.67 -5.26
N ASP A 59 -8.92 2.21 -5.74
CA ASP A 59 -8.61 2.19 -7.18
C ASP A 59 -9.00 0.86 -7.86
N GLY A 60 -9.16 -0.21 -7.09
CA GLY A 60 -9.61 -1.51 -7.59
C GLY A 60 -8.66 -2.17 -8.60
N LEU A 61 -7.35 -1.90 -8.51
CA LEU A 61 -6.31 -2.61 -9.27
C LEU A 61 -6.17 -4.07 -8.80
N GLY A 62 -5.55 -4.90 -9.62
CA GLY A 62 -5.40 -6.33 -9.38
C GLY A 62 -4.21 -6.70 -8.50
N LEU A 63 -4.22 -7.91 -7.97
CA LEU A 63 -3.08 -8.45 -7.19
C LEU A 63 -1.81 -8.62 -8.02
N ASN A 64 -1.93 -8.79 -9.35
CA ASN A 64 -0.77 -8.78 -10.26
C ASN A 64 -0.10 -7.40 -10.30
N ASP A 65 -0.89 -6.32 -10.27
CA ASP A 65 -0.37 -4.95 -10.25
C ASP A 65 0.33 -4.67 -8.92
N LEU A 66 -0.26 -5.12 -7.81
CA LEU A 66 0.39 -5.09 -6.49
C LEU A 66 1.73 -5.84 -6.51
N ALA A 67 1.77 -7.07 -7.03
CA ALA A 67 3.01 -7.85 -7.10
C ALA A 67 4.12 -7.13 -7.91
N ASN A 68 3.74 -6.46 -9.01
CA ASN A 68 4.67 -5.64 -9.80
C ASN A 68 5.20 -4.44 -9.00
N VAL A 69 4.32 -3.72 -8.30
CA VAL A 69 4.70 -2.61 -7.40
C VAL A 69 5.62 -3.10 -6.28
N THR A 70 5.29 -4.22 -5.62
CA THR A 70 6.12 -4.83 -4.58
C THR A 70 7.53 -5.12 -5.08
N ARG A 71 7.63 -5.73 -6.27
CA ARG A 71 8.92 -6.06 -6.89
C ARG A 71 9.75 -4.80 -7.14
N ILE A 72 9.12 -3.71 -7.59
CA ILE A 72 9.82 -2.43 -7.83
C ILE A 72 10.34 -1.86 -6.50
N LEU A 73 9.47 -1.74 -5.50
CA LEU A 73 9.84 -1.21 -4.18
C LEU A 73 11.00 -1.98 -3.53
N ALA A 74 11.04 -3.31 -3.72
CA ALA A 74 12.07 -4.18 -3.18
C ALA A 74 13.49 -3.87 -3.72
N HIS A 75 13.62 -3.14 -4.83
CA HIS A 75 14.94 -2.65 -5.28
C HIS A 75 15.51 -1.55 -4.37
N GLY A 76 14.67 -0.87 -3.57
CA GLY A 76 15.11 0.08 -2.56
C GLY A 76 15.41 -0.61 -1.23
N ASP A 77 14.43 -1.35 -0.72
CA ASP A 77 14.58 -2.17 0.48
C ASP A 77 13.51 -3.27 0.54
N THR A 78 13.93 -4.52 0.75
CA THR A 78 13.03 -5.68 0.73
C THR A 78 12.09 -5.73 1.93
N ALA A 79 12.53 -5.33 3.13
CA ALA A 79 11.73 -5.42 4.34
C ALA A 79 10.62 -4.36 4.37
N MET A 80 10.94 -3.14 3.95
CA MET A 80 9.97 -2.07 3.76
C MET A 80 8.99 -2.41 2.63
N ALA A 81 9.48 -2.92 1.49
CA ALA A 81 8.62 -3.36 0.39
C ALA A 81 7.63 -4.45 0.83
N TRP A 82 8.08 -5.42 1.63
CA TRP A 82 7.22 -6.44 2.22
C TRP A 82 6.16 -5.81 3.13
N THR A 83 6.56 -4.93 4.04
CA THR A 83 5.65 -4.31 5.02
C THR A 83 4.60 -3.44 4.34
N ILE A 84 5.00 -2.60 3.39
CA ILE A 84 4.09 -1.76 2.59
C ILE A 84 3.11 -2.63 1.81
N SER A 85 3.60 -3.65 1.10
CA SER A 85 2.76 -4.52 0.27
C SER A 85 1.84 -5.41 1.11
N PHE A 86 2.29 -5.81 2.30
CA PHE A 86 1.46 -6.47 3.30
C PHE A 86 0.27 -5.58 3.64
N LEU A 87 0.49 -4.33 4.03
CA LEU A 87 -0.60 -3.41 4.37
C LEU A 87 -1.55 -3.18 3.19
N ILE A 88 -1.03 -3.04 1.96
CA ILE A 88 -1.85 -2.91 0.75
C ILE A 88 -2.72 -4.16 0.54
N LEU A 89 -2.13 -5.37 0.56
CA LEU A 89 -2.84 -6.63 0.36
C LEU A 89 -3.99 -6.81 1.36
N HIS A 90 -3.81 -6.39 2.61
CA HIS A 90 -4.85 -6.54 3.62
C HIS A 90 -6.08 -5.67 3.36
N ASN A 91 -5.98 -4.60 2.58
CA ASN A 91 -7.16 -3.85 2.13
C ASN A 91 -8.01 -4.65 1.13
N TRP A 92 -7.37 -5.45 0.28
CA TRP A 92 -8.09 -6.41 -0.56
C TRP A 92 -8.75 -7.52 0.26
N LEU A 93 -8.07 -8.04 1.29
CA LEU A 93 -8.64 -9.04 2.20
C LEU A 93 -9.84 -8.49 3.00
N LEU A 94 -9.74 -7.25 3.51
CA LEU A 94 -10.85 -6.56 4.18
C LEU A 94 -12.10 -6.50 3.29
N GLY A 95 -11.94 -6.32 1.98
CA GLY A 95 -13.05 -6.34 1.02
C GLY A 95 -13.86 -7.64 0.98
N ARG A 96 -13.44 -8.70 1.66
CA ARG A 96 -14.14 -9.99 1.81
C ARG A 96 -14.99 -10.09 3.09
N PHE A 97 -14.89 -9.12 4.00
CA PHE A 97 -15.73 -9.04 5.20
C PHE A 97 -17.14 -8.55 4.82
N PRO A 98 -18.13 -8.64 5.74
CA PRO A 98 -19.45 -8.05 5.52
C PRO A 98 -19.38 -6.57 5.12
N ASP A 99 -20.33 -6.11 4.29
CA ASP A 99 -20.34 -4.75 3.74
C ASP A 99 -20.32 -3.67 4.83
N GLU A 100 -21.03 -3.88 5.94
CA GLU A 100 -21.04 -2.99 7.11
C GLU A 100 -19.63 -2.78 7.70
N VAL A 101 -18.85 -3.87 7.83
CA VAL A 101 -17.48 -3.81 8.33
C VAL A 101 -16.62 -3.01 7.35
N CYS A 102 -16.71 -3.31 6.06
CA CYS A 102 -15.95 -2.60 5.04
C CYS A 102 -16.27 -1.10 5.04
N ARG A 103 -17.56 -0.73 5.07
CA ARG A 103 -18.00 0.68 5.12
C ARG A 103 -17.49 1.39 6.35
N THR A 104 -17.46 0.71 7.49
CA THR A 104 -16.94 1.27 8.75
C THR A 104 -15.44 1.50 8.66
N VAL A 105 -14.67 0.50 8.19
CA VAL A 105 -13.21 0.57 8.10
C VAL A 105 -12.73 1.59 7.08
N PHE A 106 -13.44 1.73 5.95
CA PHE A 106 -13.08 2.65 4.86
C PHE A 106 -13.82 4.00 4.90
N ALA A 107 -14.52 4.32 5.99
CA ALA A 107 -15.36 5.51 6.09
C ALA A 107 -14.59 6.82 5.86
N ASP A 108 -13.43 6.96 6.52
CA ASP A 108 -12.64 8.19 6.49
C ASP A 108 -11.65 8.22 5.33
N ARG A 109 -11.17 7.05 4.91
CA ARG A 109 -10.20 6.89 3.81
C ARG A 109 -10.26 5.48 3.21
N PRO A 110 -9.89 5.30 1.93
CA PRO A 110 -10.04 4.03 1.22
C PRO A 110 -8.94 2.99 1.53
N TYR A 111 -8.33 3.04 2.72
CA TYR A 111 -7.36 2.05 3.18
C TYR A 111 -7.20 2.07 4.70
N ALA A 112 -6.79 0.94 5.26
CA ALA A 112 -6.43 0.77 6.66
C ALA A 112 -5.04 0.15 6.80
N HIS A 113 -4.28 0.61 7.81
CA HIS A 113 -3.00 0.00 8.19
C HIS A 113 -3.24 -1.09 9.22
N THR A 114 -3.98 -2.13 8.85
CA THR A 114 -4.33 -3.24 9.73
C THR A 114 -4.07 -4.56 9.03
N PRO A 115 -3.58 -5.59 9.75
CA PRO A 115 -3.73 -6.95 9.27
C PRO A 115 -5.22 -7.30 9.26
N ALA A 116 -5.61 -8.10 8.28
CA ALA A 116 -6.92 -8.72 8.13
C ALA A 116 -6.71 -10.23 8.01
N PRO A 117 -6.33 -10.90 9.12
CA PRO A 117 -6.05 -12.32 9.09
C PRO A 117 -7.35 -13.08 8.79
N LEU A 118 -7.26 -14.04 7.87
CA LEU A 118 -8.29 -15.06 7.69
C LEU A 118 -8.02 -16.12 8.77
N ALA A 119 -8.59 -15.93 9.96
CA ALA A 119 -8.55 -16.91 11.05
C ALA A 119 -9.95 -17.07 11.64
#